data_AF-A0A7Y2CPV7-F1
#
_entry.id   AF-A0A7Y2CPV7-F1
#
_cell.length_a   1.000
_cell.length_b   1.000
_cell.length_c   1.000
_cell.angle_alpha   90.00
_cell.angle_beta   90.00
_cell.angle_gamma   90.00
#
_symmetry.space_group_name_H-M   'P 1'
#
loop_
_entity.id
_entity.type
_entity.pdbx_description
1 polymer ?
#
loop_
_entity_poly.entity_id
_entity_poly.type
_entity_poly.pdbx_seq_one_letter_code
_entity_poly.pdbx_strand_id
1 'polypeptide(L)'
;MMLILSLGTVALLFAGWRLWRRLRFSLHVFQLHGYKIGEYARWLIKRPFNYVFRLSHVLGAGVLLLSYPLAGAVSDRALAAAMLGLWCVVFASSRRYRSEREKKPLVWTNRLKRLGLLTAVIVTVPIVASVLVVLLLRILDLPHALIPDTRLVLRALLLGDLIAPLAVIGAAILLEPVEAFFRSGFKRKARHVLETHPDLKVIAITGSYGKTSVKFIIAEILRQRYQVLATPGSYNTPMGICKVINNDLQPNHQVLVVEMGARYPGDIAELCDLVEPQLAVITNVGVAHLESMGSIEAIAHEKGTLARRVVSGGTVVLNADDPHVLAMAQETAAHVTTISTEGNPAELSASDIHYGPHGASFVVRDDHGAEQAFTTRLLGKHNVANILMGIAVGQSMGLRLRQIAHAVRRVEPVEHRLHLRSEGQVLVIDDAFNSNPVGAINAVEILGQFRTGRRIIVTPGMIELGMREEEENRSFGQAIAGNADLAILVGHERTRPIVGGLLAAEFPEQQIRVVSTLFEARDFLKGYLQAGDVVLYENDLPDQYDEPA
;
A
#
# COMPACT_ATOMS: atom_id res chain seq x y z
N MET A 1 11.05 38.27 40.34
CA MET A 1 11.31 36.84 40.60
C MET A 1 10.35 35.92 39.83
N MET A 2 9.04 36.18 39.81
CA MET A 2 8.04 35.36 39.08
C MET A 2 8.20 35.32 37.54
N LEU A 3 8.61 36.42 36.90
CA LEU A 3 8.59 36.57 35.43
C LEU A 3 9.69 35.80 34.66
N ILE A 4 10.78 35.41 35.35
CA ILE A 4 11.89 34.64 34.77
C ILE A 4 11.67 33.14 34.97
N LEU A 5 11.10 32.76 36.13
CA LEU A 5 10.58 31.42 36.39
C LEU A 5 9.49 31.04 35.38
N SER A 6 8.72 32.00 34.86
CA SER A 6 7.71 31.74 33.82
C SER A 6 8.31 31.52 32.42
N LEU A 7 9.34 32.27 32.00
CA LEU A 7 9.93 32.11 30.66
C LEU A 7 10.76 30.82 30.52
N GLY A 8 11.52 30.44 31.55
CA GLY A 8 12.28 29.18 31.57
C GLY A 8 11.37 27.96 31.49
N THR A 9 10.28 27.98 32.26
CA THR A 9 9.24 26.95 32.23
C THR A 9 8.56 26.87 30.86
N VAL A 10 8.22 28.00 30.25
CA VAL A 10 7.61 28.05 28.90
C VAL A 10 8.53 27.42 27.86
N ALA A 11 9.83 27.73 27.88
CA ALA A 11 10.80 27.13 26.97
C ALA A 11 10.92 25.60 27.17
N LEU A 12 11.01 25.13 28.42
CA LEU A 12 11.06 23.70 28.74
C LEU A 12 9.80 22.96 28.26
N LEU A 13 8.62 23.52 28.53
CA LEU A 13 7.34 22.96 28.06
C LEU A 13 7.30 22.92 26.52
N PHE A 14 7.79 23.97 25.86
CA PHE A 14 7.78 24.05 24.40
C PHE A 14 8.73 23.04 23.74
N ALA A 15 9.95 22.89 24.27
CA ALA A 15 10.86 21.85 23.76
C ALA A 15 10.40 20.44 24.10
N GLY A 16 9.80 20.21 25.26
CA GLY A 16 9.15 18.95 25.60
C GLY A 16 8.01 18.61 24.62
N TRP A 17 7.13 19.59 24.34
CA TRP A 17 6.06 19.45 23.36
C TRP A 17 6.60 19.15 21.95
N ARG A 18 7.62 19.87 21.52
CA ARG A 18 8.25 19.64 20.21
C ARG A 18 8.88 18.25 20.14
N LEU A 19 9.65 17.86 21.15
CA LEU A 19 10.28 16.54 21.24
C LEU A 19 9.22 15.44 21.11
N TRP A 20 8.11 15.57 21.84
CA TRP A 20 6.98 14.65 21.74
C TRP A 20 6.41 14.59 20.31
N ARG A 21 6.19 15.74 19.67
CA ARG A 21 5.70 15.78 18.27
C ARG A 21 6.66 15.10 17.31
N ARG A 22 7.97 15.27 17.52
CA ARG A 22 8.98 14.65 16.69
C ARG A 22 9.06 13.14 16.90
N LEU A 23 9.03 12.67 18.15
CA LEU A 23 8.99 11.24 18.46
C LEU A 23 7.76 10.59 17.83
N ARG A 24 6.59 11.22 17.98
CA ARG A 24 5.35 10.76 17.34
C ARG A 24 5.50 10.69 15.81
N PHE A 25 6.07 11.72 15.19
CA PHE A 25 6.32 11.73 13.74
C PHE A 25 7.30 10.62 13.32
N SER A 26 8.42 10.45 14.01
CA SER A 26 9.41 9.40 13.71
C SER A 26 8.83 8.00 13.88
N LEU A 27 8.04 7.76 14.93
CA LEU A 27 7.32 6.51 15.15
C LEU A 27 6.28 6.24 14.05
N HIS A 28 5.58 7.30 13.60
CA HIS A 28 4.60 7.20 12.52
C HIS A 28 5.27 6.83 11.20
N VAL A 29 6.33 7.53 10.81
CA VAL A 29 7.09 7.19 9.60
C VAL A 29 7.68 5.77 9.69
N PHE A 30 8.20 5.36 10.85
CA PHE A 30 8.70 4.00 11.03
C PHE A 30 7.60 2.93 10.89
N GLN A 31 6.39 3.20 11.40
CA GLN A 31 5.22 2.34 11.22
C GLN A 31 4.83 2.23 9.75
N LEU A 32 4.88 3.33 8.99
CA LEU A 32 4.55 3.36 7.56
C LEU A 32 5.55 2.58 6.71
N HIS A 33 6.83 2.55 7.10
CA HIS A 33 7.85 1.67 6.52
C HIS A 33 7.83 0.24 7.09
N GLY A 34 6.71 -0.19 7.68
CA GLY A 34 6.51 -1.57 8.12
C GLY A 34 7.45 -2.02 9.25
N TYR A 35 7.99 -1.08 10.04
CA TYR A 35 8.96 -1.33 11.11
C TYR A 35 10.29 -1.95 10.61
N LYS A 36 10.65 -1.71 9.35
CA LYS A 36 11.91 -2.19 8.76
C LYS A 36 13.01 -1.15 8.93
N ILE A 37 14.02 -1.48 9.72
CA ILE A 37 15.15 -0.58 10.03
C ILE A 37 15.83 -0.09 8.74
N GLY A 38 16.09 -0.98 7.78
CA GLY A 38 16.76 -0.61 6.52
C GLY A 38 15.95 0.36 5.65
N GLU A 39 14.63 0.20 5.56
CA GLU A 39 13.77 1.11 4.79
C GLU A 39 13.70 2.50 5.44
N TYR A 40 13.53 2.52 6.76
CA TYR A 40 13.51 3.76 7.52
C TYR A 40 14.86 4.49 7.47
N ALA A 41 15.98 3.77 7.58
CA ALA A 41 17.30 4.34 7.45
C ALA A 41 17.54 4.94 6.06
N ARG A 42 17.17 4.23 4.98
CA ARG A 42 17.23 4.77 3.61
C ARG A 42 16.36 6.02 3.45
N TRP A 43 15.16 6.03 4.04
CA TRP A 43 14.28 7.19 4.02
C TRP A 43 14.91 8.41 4.73
N LEU A 44 15.53 8.20 5.89
CA LEU A 44 16.25 9.26 6.61
C LEU A 44 17.43 9.81 5.78
N ILE A 45 18.16 8.94 5.08
CA ILE A 45 19.33 9.31 4.26
C ILE A 45 18.93 10.04 2.96
N LYS A 46 17.75 9.75 2.38
CA LYS A 46 17.30 10.43 1.14
C LYS A 46 17.14 11.95 1.30
N ARG A 47 16.76 12.43 2.50
CA ARG A 47 16.61 13.88 2.78
C ARG A 47 17.00 14.20 4.24
N PRO A 48 18.30 14.14 4.59
CA PRO A 48 18.75 14.21 5.98
C PRO A 48 18.45 15.58 6.60
N PHE A 49 18.52 16.66 5.82
CA PHE A 49 18.22 18.03 6.25
C PHE A 49 16.72 18.33 6.49
N ASN A 50 15.84 17.41 6.07
CA ASN A 50 14.40 17.53 6.32
C ASN A 50 13.98 16.74 7.57
N TYR A 51 14.63 15.59 7.83
CA TYR A 51 14.15 14.60 8.79
C TYR A 51 15.08 14.39 10.00
N VAL A 52 16.39 14.47 9.80
CA VAL A 52 17.41 14.21 10.85
C VAL A 52 17.99 15.52 11.37
N PHE A 53 18.68 16.28 10.52
CA PHE A 53 19.27 17.56 10.86
C PHE A 53 18.35 18.66 10.35
N ARG A 54 18.07 19.69 11.14
CA ARG A 54 17.22 20.82 10.72
C ARG A 54 17.89 22.11 11.08
N LEU A 55 17.60 23.17 10.34
CA LEU A 55 18.07 24.52 10.65
C LEU A 55 17.77 24.91 12.09
N SER A 56 16.62 24.48 12.65
CA SER A 56 16.29 24.71 14.05
C SER A 56 17.28 24.10 15.06
N HIS A 57 17.97 23.02 14.72
CA HIS A 57 19.03 22.47 15.58
C HIS A 57 20.28 23.29 15.52
N VAL A 58 20.65 23.74 14.32
CA VAL A 58 21.82 24.61 14.12
C VAL A 58 21.60 25.93 14.86
N LEU A 59 20.42 26.53 14.69
CA LEU A 59 20.02 27.73 15.41
C LEU A 59 19.93 27.47 16.92
N GLY A 60 19.30 26.38 17.35
CA GLY A 60 19.18 26.03 18.77
C GLY A 60 20.54 25.78 19.44
N ALA A 61 21.46 25.10 18.76
CA ALA A 61 22.84 24.89 19.20
C ALA A 61 23.62 26.21 19.21
N GLY A 62 23.47 27.05 18.17
CA GLY A 62 24.05 28.38 18.11
C GLY A 62 23.61 29.28 19.26
N VAL A 63 22.31 29.27 19.59
CA VAL A 63 21.76 29.94 20.77
C VAL A 63 22.47 29.42 22.02
N LEU A 64 22.51 28.11 22.26
CA LEU A 64 23.15 27.53 23.45
C LEU A 64 24.67 27.76 23.53
N LEU A 65 25.37 27.87 22.39
CA LEU A 65 26.80 28.19 22.35
C LEU A 65 27.04 29.67 22.67
N LEU A 66 26.22 30.57 22.11
CA LEU A 66 26.31 32.01 22.35
C LEU A 66 25.94 32.38 23.80
N SER A 67 25.18 31.57 24.54
CA SER A 67 25.02 31.79 26.00
C SER A 67 26.32 31.74 26.80
N TYR A 68 27.33 31.04 26.30
CA TYR A 68 28.51 30.70 27.08
C TYR A 68 29.44 31.91 27.32
N PRO A 69 29.89 32.66 26.28
CA PRO A 69 30.76 33.82 26.46
C PRO A 69 30.04 35.09 26.96
N LEU A 70 28.72 35.19 26.78
CA LEU A 70 27.93 36.37 27.20
C LEU A 70 27.58 36.39 28.69
N ALA A 71 27.91 35.33 29.44
CA ALA A 71 27.62 35.17 30.87
C ALA A 71 28.33 36.19 31.78
N GLY A 72 29.26 37.00 31.25
CA GLY A 72 29.95 38.06 32.01
C GLY A 72 29.62 39.50 31.62
N ALA A 73 28.92 39.74 30.50
CA ALA A 73 28.77 41.08 29.90
C ALA A 73 27.36 41.67 29.97
N VAL A 74 26.35 40.83 30.25
CA VAL A 74 24.93 41.20 30.29
C VAL A 74 24.34 40.57 31.54
N SER A 75 23.39 41.24 32.20
CA SER A 75 22.71 40.61 33.34
C SER A 75 22.13 39.26 32.93
N ASP A 76 22.43 38.21 33.71
CA ASP A 76 22.00 36.83 33.49
C ASP A 76 20.53 36.67 33.11
N ARG A 77 19.72 37.59 33.64
CA ARG A 77 18.28 37.66 33.49
C ARG A 77 17.86 38.10 32.09
N ALA A 78 18.52 39.11 31.53
CA ALA A 78 18.23 39.61 30.19
C ALA A 78 18.71 38.64 29.10
N LEU A 79 19.89 38.06 29.30
CA LEU A 79 20.44 37.04 28.40
C LEU A 79 19.56 35.78 28.39
N ALA A 80 19.14 35.28 29.56
CA ALA A 80 18.24 34.14 29.64
C ALA A 80 16.89 34.42 28.95
N ALA A 81 16.25 35.57 29.20
CA ALA A 81 14.97 35.91 28.58
C ALA A 81 15.04 36.01 27.05
N ALA A 82 16.07 36.69 26.52
CA ALA A 82 16.28 36.83 25.07
C ALA A 82 16.54 35.47 24.40
N MET A 83 17.33 34.62 25.04
CA MET A 83 17.64 33.29 24.51
C MET A 83 16.44 32.34 24.57
N LEU A 84 15.62 32.39 25.62
CA LEU A 84 14.40 31.58 25.73
C LEU A 84 13.34 32.01 24.72
N GLY A 85 13.22 33.31 24.44
CA GLY A 85 12.38 33.84 23.36
C GLY A 85 12.85 33.38 21.98
N LEU A 86 14.16 33.48 21.71
CA LEU A 86 14.75 32.98 20.47
C LEU A 86 14.58 31.46 20.33
N TRP A 87 14.64 30.70 21.43
CA TRP A 87 14.38 29.27 21.44
C TRP A 87 12.93 28.94 21.06
N CYS A 88 11.96 29.69 21.58
CA CYS A 88 10.56 29.56 21.19
C CYS A 88 10.38 29.84 19.69
N VAL A 89 11.06 30.85 19.13
CA VAL A 89 11.00 31.18 17.69
C VAL A 89 11.66 30.10 16.82
N VAL A 90 12.86 29.65 17.20
CA VAL A 90 13.60 28.57 16.51
C VAL A 90 12.76 27.30 16.40
N PHE A 91 11.93 27.04 17.40
CA PHE A 91 11.12 25.85 17.49
C PHE A 91 9.64 26.05 17.12
N ALA A 92 9.19 27.29 16.86
CA ALA A 92 7.83 27.67 16.43
C ALA A 92 7.41 27.01 15.12
N SER A 93 8.37 26.75 14.22
CA SER A 93 8.14 26.04 12.96
C SER A 93 7.88 24.55 13.18
N SER A 94 6.65 24.25 13.57
CA SER A 94 6.15 22.91 13.88
C SER A 94 5.00 22.48 12.95
N ARG A 95 4.54 23.37 12.05
CA ARG A 95 3.53 23.06 11.02
C ARG A 95 3.92 21.86 10.16
N ARG A 96 5.21 21.56 10.02
CA ARG A 96 5.73 20.41 9.24
C ARG A 96 5.74 19.05 9.96
N TYR A 97 5.40 18.97 11.26
CA TYR A 97 5.11 17.69 11.94
C TYR A 97 3.61 17.38 11.93
N ARG A 98 2.83 18.02 11.06
CA ARG A 98 1.44 17.63 10.82
C ARG A 98 1.47 16.40 9.94
N SER A 99 0.84 15.33 10.40
CA SER A 99 0.63 14.09 9.65
C SER A 99 -0.34 14.27 8.48
N GLU A 100 -0.77 15.50 8.18
CA GLU A 100 -1.81 15.85 7.21
C GLU A 100 -1.48 15.45 5.77
N ARG A 101 -0.27 14.97 5.47
CA ARG A 101 0.13 14.53 4.13
C ARG A 101 0.05 13.02 3.88
N GLU A 102 -0.24 12.20 4.89
CA GLU A 102 -0.12 10.75 4.75
C GLU A 102 -1.47 10.04 4.93
N LYS A 103 -1.89 9.32 3.89
CA LYS A 103 -3.22 8.65 3.76
C LYS A 103 -3.56 7.69 4.93
N LYS A 104 -2.60 7.27 5.76
CA LYS A 104 -2.80 6.33 6.88
C LYS A 104 -2.41 6.95 8.25
N PRO A 105 -3.35 7.05 9.21
CA PRO A 105 -3.06 7.61 10.53
C PRO A 105 -2.15 6.69 11.37
N LEU A 106 -1.47 7.27 12.36
CA LEU A 106 -0.70 6.51 13.35
C LEU A 106 -1.63 5.62 14.20
N VAL A 107 -1.37 4.32 14.24
CA VAL A 107 -2.17 3.34 15.01
C VAL A 107 -1.37 2.77 16.18
N TRP A 108 -1.87 2.93 17.40
CA TRP A 108 -1.22 2.46 18.64
C TRP A 108 -1.41 0.96 18.91
N THR A 109 -0.70 0.13 18.14
CA THR A 109 -0.62 -1.32 18.35
C THR A 109 0.23 -1.66 19.58
N ASN A 110 0.11 -2.88 20.12
CA ASN A 110 0.95 -3.33 21.25
C ASN A 110 2.45 -3.26 20.92
N ARG A 111 2.83 -3.57 19.67
CA ARG A 111 4.20 -3.37 19.16
C ARG A 111 4.62 -1.91 19.20
N LEU A 112 3.77 -1.01 18.71
CA LEU A 112 4.07 0.43 18.73
C LEU A 112 4.14 0.98 20.15
N LYS A 113 3.31 0.49 21.08
CA LYS A 113 3.36 0.89 22.50
C LYS A 113 4.70 0.51 23.14
N ARG A 114 5.17 -0.74 22.93
CA ARG A 114 6.49 -1.19 23.42
C ARG A 114 7.64 -0.38 22.79
N LEU A 115 7.59 -0.21 21.47
CA LEU A 115 8.59 0.56 20.75
C LEU A 115 8.61 2.02 21.23
N GLY A 116 7.45 2.66 21.30
CA GLY A 116 7.30 4.04 21.74
C GLY A 116 7.76 4.25 23.18
N LEU A 117 7.49 3.28 24.08
CA LEU A 117 8.02 3.30 25.44
C LEU A 117 9.55 3.26 25.44
N LEU A 118 10.17 2.33 24.71
CA LEU A 118 11.63 2.21 24.68
C LEU A 118 12.30 3.41 23.99
N THR A 119 11.71 3.93 22.91
CA THR A 119 12.16 5.17 22.27
C THR A 119 12.06 6.34 23.24
N ALA A 120 10.96 6.46 23.99
CA ALA A 120 10.83 7.49 25.01
C ALA A 120 11.92 7.36 26.07
N VAL A 121 12.16 6.15 26.61
CA VAL A 121 13.22 5.90 27.59
C VAL A 121 14.60 6.32 27.08
N ILE A 122 14.98 5.93 25.86
CA ILE A 122 16.28 6.30 25.25
C ILE A 122 16.47 7.82 25.24
N VAL A 123 15.41 8.55 24.94
CA VAL A 123 15.46 10.01 24.80
C VAL A 123 15.29 10.74 26.13
N THR A 124 14.51 10.21 27.07
CA THR A 124 14.23 10.85 28.36
C THR A 124 15.27 10.57 29.42
N VAL A 125 16.01 9.45 29.36
CA VAL A 125 17.05 9.14 30.36
C VAL A 125 18.10 10.26 30.48
N PRO A 126 18.70 10.77 29.38
CA PRO A 126 19.63 11.91 29.47
C PRO A 126 19.00 13.18 30.03
N ILE A 127 17.71 13.41 29.74
CA ILE A 127 16.96 14.56 30.24
C ILE A 127 16.74 14.43 31.75
N VAL A 128 16.26 13.28 32.23
CA VAL A 128 16.06 13.02 33.66
C VAL A 128 17.38 13.08 34.41
N ALA A 129 18.44 12.48 33.86
CA ALA A 129 19.79 12.57 34.44
C ALA A 129 20.26 14.03 34.56
N SER A 130 20.03 14.86 33.55
CA SER A 130 20.37 16.28 33.61
C SER A 130 19.60 17.03 34.72
N VAL A 131 18.32 16.71 34.91
CA VAL A 131 17.50 17.28 35.99
C VAL A 131 18.00 16.82 37.37
N LEU A 132 18.33 15.55 37.52
CA LEU A 132 18.85 14.99 38.77
C LEU A 132 20.21 15.59 39.15
N VAL A 133 21.11 15.77 38.17
CA VAL A 133 22.39 16.45 38.37
C VAL A 133 22.17 17.88 38.83
N VAL A 134 21.27 18.63 38.16
CA VAL A 134 20.92 20.00 38.57
C VAL A 134 20.35 20.04 39.99
N LEU A 135 19.52 19.06 40.37
CA LEU A 135 18.95 18.97 41.71
C LEU A 135 20.02 18.65 42.77
N LEU A 136 20.90 17.70 42.49
CA LEU A 136 21.99 17.28 43.38
C LEU A 136 22.96 18.45 43.65
N LEU A 137 23.36 19.18 42.61
CA LEU A 137 24.24 20.34 42.74
C LEU A 137 23.62 21.45 43.60
N ARG A 138 22.29 21.60 43.59
CA ARG A 138 21.59 22.52 44.50
C ARG A 138 21.60 22.04 45.95
N ILE A 139 21.47 20.74 46.18
CA ILE A 139 21.45 20.17 47.54
C ILE A 139 22.83 20.29 48.20
N LEU A 140 23.92 20.13 47.43
CA LEU A 140 25.29 20.15 47.93
C LEU A 140 25.88 21.55 48.14
N ASP A 141 25.09 22.62 47.92
CA ASP A 141 25.45 24.03 48.13
C ASP A 141 26.81 24.44 47.52
N LEU A 142 27.18 23.80 46.41
CA LEU A 142 28.43 24.09 45.69
C LEU A 142 28.35 25.49 45.06
N PRO A 143 29.39 26.32 45.21
CA PRO A 143 29.35 27.74 44.90
C PRO A 143 28.85 28.03 43.48
N HIS A 144 27.77 28.81 43.43
CA HIS A 144 27.06 29.24 42.25
C HIS A 144 27.82 30.34 41.49
N ALA A 145 28.74 29.97 40.61
CA ALA A 145 29.03 30.81 39.47
C ALA A 145 27.98 30.53 38.38
N LEU A 146 26.85 31.23 38.50
CA LEU A 146 25.85 31.51 37.45
C LEU A 146 24.80 30.41 37.09
N ILE A 147 23.59 30.56 37.68
CA ILE A 147 22.28 29.96 37.29
C ILE A 147 22.22 28.42 37.40
N PRO A 148 21.30 27.81 38.19
CA PRO A 148 21.16 26.35 38.21
C PRO A 148 20.69 25.89 36.82
N ASP A 149 21.55 25.13 36.12
CA ASP A 149 21.73 25.18 34.66
C ASP A 149 20.55 24.58 33.86
N THR A 150 19.46 25.34 33.73
CA THR A 150 18.37 25.05 32.78
C THR A 150 18.92 24.78 31.38
N ARG A 151 20.07 25.38 31.00
CA ARG A 151 20.75 25.13 29.73
C ARG A 151 21.20 23.68 29.58
N LEU A 152 21.58 22.97 30.65
CA LEU A 152 21.89 21.54 30.60
C LEU A 152 20.65 20.72 30.22
N VAL A 153 19.50 21.04 30.82
CA VAL A 153 18.21 20.40 30.49
C VAL A 153 17.77 20.76 29.06
N LEU A 154 17.95 22.01 28.64
CA LEU A 154 17.66 22.46 27.27
C LEU A 154 18.60 21.81 26.24
N ARG A 155 19.88 21.58 26.57
CA ARG A 155 20.85 20.80 25.77
C ARG A 155 20.40 19.35 25.65
N ALA A 156 20.00 18.73 26.76
CA ALA A 156 19.49 17.36 26.75
C ALA A 156 18.20 17.23 25.92
N LEU A 157 17.30 18.22 26.00
CA LEU A 157 16.09 18.30 25.16
C LEU A 157 16.41 18.52 23.68
N LEU A 158 17.37 19.40 23.35
CA LEU A 158 17.83 19.62 21.97
C LEU A 158 18.49 18.36 21.40
N LEU A 159 19.34 17.70 22.18
CA LEU A 159 19.96 16.43 21.81
C LEU A 159 18.89 15.35 21.63
N GLY A 160 17.92 15.27 22.55
CA GLY A 160 16.76 14.40 22.44
C GLY A 160 15.96 14.62 21.15
N ASP A 161 15.69 15.89 20.78
CA ASP A 161 15.03 16.24 19.52
C ASP A 161 15.87 15.78 18.33
N LEU A 162 17.17 16.04 18.35
CA LEU A 162 18.09 15.65 17.28
C LEU A 162 18.16 14.14 17.08
N ILE A 163 18.30 13.36 18.16
CA ILE A 163 18.44 11.91 18.11
C ILE A 163 17.11 11.18 17.97
N ALA A 164 15.95 11.83 18.13
CA ALA A 164 14.65 11.18 18.12
C ALA A 164 14.42 10.19 16.95
N PRO A 165 14.78 10.49 15.68
CA PRO A 165 14.71 9.52 14.59
C PRO A 165 15.64 8.31 14.78
N LEU A 166 16.85 8.53 15.29
CA LEU A 166 17.84 7.47 15.55
C LEU A 166 17.47 6.62 16.78
N ALA A 167 16.83 7.24 17.78
CA ALA A 167 16.33 6.54 18.96
C ALA A 167 15.24 5.52 18.61
N VAL A 168 14.45 5.76 17.55
CA VAL A 168 13.50 4.76 17.03
C VAL A 168 14.24 3.54 16.48
N ILE A 169 15.35 3.74 15.76
CA ILE A 169 16.21 2.64 15.26
C ILE A 169 16.82 1.89 16.44
N GLY A 170 17.43 2.60 17.39
CA GLY A 170 18.03 1.99 18.59
C GLY A 170 17.01 1.17 19.40
N ALA A 171 15.81 1.72 19.61
CA ALA A 171 14.72 1.02 20.27
C ALA A 171 14.29 -0.22 19.48
N ALA A 172 14.19 -0.15 18.16
CA ALA A 172 13.82 -1.29 17.33
C ALA A 172 14.86 -2.42 17.42
N ILE A 173 16.16 -2.10 17.42
CA ILE A 173 17.25 -3.08 17.57
C ILE A 173 17.16 -3.77 18.94
N LEU A 174 17.04 -2.99 20.01
CA LEU A 174 16.97 -3.51 21.38
C LEU A 174 15.72 -4.35 21.63
N LEU A 175 14.61 -4.02 20.96
CA LEU A 175 13.34 -4.73 21.11
C LEU A 175 13.23 -5.96 20.20
N GLU A 176 14.10 -6.13 19.20
CA GLU A 176 13.99 -7.24 18.24
C GLU A 176 13.96 -8.64 18.89
N PRO A 177 14.75 -8.97 19.94
CA PRO A 177 14.63 -10.27 20.61
C PRO A 177 13.23 -10.52 21.20
N VAL A 178 12.62 -9.48 21.77
CA VAL A 178 11.27 -9.53 22.34
C VAL A 178 10.22 -9.65 21.23
N GLU A 179 10.34 -8.87 20.16
CA GLU A 179 9.44 -8.98 19.00
C GLU A 179 9.57 -10.33 18.30
N ALA A 180 10.78 -10.88 18.20
CA ALA A 180 11.04 -12.20 17.66
C ALA A 180 10.41 -13.31 18.51
N PHE A 181 10.46 -13.18 19.85
CA PHE A 181 9.77 -14.10 20.75
C PHE A 181 8.25 -14.11 20.50
N PHE A 182 7.62 -12.93 20.45
CA PHE A 182 6.18 -12.82 20.16
C PHE A 182 5.83 -13.35 18.77
N ARG A 183 6.61 -12.99 17.75
CA ARG A 183 6.45 -13.46 16.36
C ARG A 183 6.50 -14.99 16.29
N SER A 184 7.51 -15.60 16.91
CA SER A 184 7.67 -17.06 16.96
C SER A 184 6.55 -17.75 17.73
N GLY A 185 6.11 -17.19 18.87
CA GLY A 185 4.95 -17.71 19.61
C GLY A 185 3.67 -17.70 18.77
N PHE A 186 3.46 -16.64 17.99
CA PHE A 186 2.30 -16.50 17.12
C PHE A 186 2.31 -17.51 15.95
N LYS A 187 3.50 -17.77 15.37
CA LYS A 187 3.69 -18.82 14.36
C LYS A 187 3.45 -20.22 14.93
N ARG A 188 3.99 -20.51 16.12
CA ARG A 188 3.78 -21.81 16.79
C ARG A 188 2.30 -22.07 17.06
N LYS A 189 1.57 -21.06 17.53
CA LYS A 189 0.11 -21.17 17.71
C LYS A 189 -0.58 -21.49 16.38
N ALA A 190 -0.21 -20.81 15.30
CA ALA A 190 -0.84 -21.03 13.99
C ALA A 190 -0.55 -22.44 13.46
N ARG A 191 0.69 -22.91 13.57
CA ARG A 191 1.06 -24.30 13.23
C ARG A 191 0.26 -25.32 14.04
N HIS A 192 0.16 -25.11 15.35
CA HIS A 192 -0.63 -25.99 16.20
C HIS A 192 -2.11 -26.04 15.78
N VAL A 193 -2.70 -24.89 15.42
CA VAL A 193 -4.07 -24.87 14.89
C VAL A 193 -4.16 -25.63 13.56
N LEU A 194 -3.18 -25.52 12.66
CA LEU A 194 -3.17 -26.30 11.43
C LEU A 194 -3.04 -27.81 11.68
N GLU A 195 -2.19 -28.22 12.62
CA GLU A 195 -2.02 -29.62 13.04
C GLU A 195 -3.32 -30.25 13.57
N THR A 196 -4.19 -29.45 14.20
CA THR A 196 -5.52 -29.94 14.63
C THR A 196 -6.55 -30.04 13.50
N HIS A 197 -6.19 -29.69 12.26
CA HIS A 197 -7.05 -29.80 11.07
C HIS A 197 -6.35 -30.62 9.96
N PRO A 198 -6.12 -31.93 10.15
CA PRO A 198 -5.32 -32.75 9.23
C PRO A 198 -5.92 -32.87 7.82
N ASP A 199 -7.24 -32.71 7.68
CA ASP A 199 -7.94 -32.79 6.39
C ASP A 199 -8.07 -31.44 5.67
N LEU A 200 -7.57 -30.35 6.27
CA LEU A 200 -7.66 -29.00 5.71
C LEU A 200 -6.88 -28.90 4.40
N LYS A 201 -7.56 -28.45 3.34
CA LYS A 201 -6.91 -28.13 2.07
C LYS A 201 -6.47 -26.68 2.07
N VAL A 202 -5.18 -26.46 1.86
CA VAL A 202 -4.54 -25.16 1.80
C VAL A 202 -4.25 -24.80 0.35
N ILE A 203 -4.83 -23.68 -0.08
CA ILE A 203 -4.65 -23.10 -1.41
C ILE A 203 -3.87 -21.81 -1.26
N ALA A 204 -2.71 -21.73 -1.90
CA ALA A 204 -1.82 -20.58 -1.84
C ALA A 204 -1.75 -19.86 -3.18
N ILE A 205 -1.77 -18.53 -3.14
CA ILE A 205 -1.82 -17.69 -4.34
C ILE A 205 -0.68 -16.66 -4.29
N THR A 206 0.15 -16.61 -5.33
CA THR A 206 1.16 -15.56 -5.51
C THR A 206 1.12 -14.98 -6.92
N GLY A 207 1.86 -13.88 -7.11
CA GLY A 207 1.80 -13.09 -8.33
C GLY A 207 2.27 -11.66 -8.13
N SER A 208 2.61 -10.94 -9.19
CA SER A 208 2.85 -9.49 -9.09
C SER A 208 1.51 -8.78 -8.92
N TYR A 209 0.51 -9.14 -9.73
CA TYR A 209 -0.85 -8.57 -9.71
C TYR A 209 -1.94 -9.65 -9.60
N GLY A 210 -3.21 -9.27 -9.43
CA GLY A 210 -4.35 -10.21 -9.46
C GLY A 210 -4.57 -11.09 -8.23
N LYS A 211 -3.56 -11.28 -7.35
CA LYS A 211 -3.62 -12.20 -6.20
C LYS A 211 -4.91 -12.09 -5.35
N THR A 212 -5.24 -10.87 -4.91
CA THR A 212 -6.41 -10.62 -4.05
C THR A 212 -7.71 -10.96 -4.77
N SER A 213 -7.83 -10.63 -6.06
CA SER A 213 -9.01 -10.94 -6.87
C SER A 213 -9.16 -12.46 -7.03
N VAL A 214 -8.08 -13.15 -7.41
CA VAL A 214 -8.04 -14.62 -7.56
C VAL A 214 -8.44 -15.32 -6.27
N LYS A 215 -7.95 -14.85 -5.12
CA LYS A 215 -8.34 -15.41 -3.80
C LYS A 215 -9.84 -15.33 -3.56
N PHE A 216 -10.46 -14.17 -3.81
CA PHE A 216 -11.89 -14.02 -3.57
C PHE A 216 -12.74 -14.80 -4.58
N ILE A 217 -12.30 -14.87 -5.85
CA ILE A 217 -12.90 -15.72 -6.87
C ILE A 217 -12.86 -17.19 -6.43
N ILE A 218 -11.68 -17.70 -6.06
CA ILE A 218 -11.52 -19.09 -5.59
C ILE A 218 -12.39 -19.35 -4.37
N ALA A 219 -12.41 -18.43 -3.40
CA ALA A 219 -13.21 -18.59 -2.19
C ALA A 219 -14.70 -18.67 -2.52
N GLU A 220 -15.21 -17.82 -3.40
CA GLU A 220 -16.63 -17.83 -3.80
C GLU A 220 -17.00 -19.10 -4.59
N ILE A 221 -16.12 -19.55 -5.47
CA ILE A 221 -16.31 -20.80 -6.22
C ILE A 221 -16.36 -21.99 -5.24
N LEU A 222 -15.39 -22.11 -4.34
CA LEU A 222 -15.29 -23.26 -3.45
C LEU A 222 -16.39 -23.28 -2.37
N ARG A 223 -16.94 -22.12 -1.99
CA ARG A 223 -18.10 -22.03 -1.07
C ARG A 223 -19.36 -22.73 -1.57
N GLN A 224 -19.45 -23.06 -2.86
CA GLN A 224 -20.55 -23.88 -3.38
C GLN A 224 -20.56 -25.30 -2.82
N ARG A 225 -19.42 -25.79 -2.31
CA ARG A 225 -19.28 -27.17 -1.82
C ARG A 225 -18.58 -27.25 -0.46
N TYR A 226 -17.69 -26.32 -0.15
CA TYR A 226 -16.80 -26.38 1.01
C TYR A 226 -17.05 -25.25 1.98
N GLN A 227 -16.72 -25.47 3.25
CA GLN A 227 -16.54 -24.40 4.22
C GLN A 227 -15.15 -23.78 4.04
N VAL A 228 -15.11 -22.54 3.56
CA VAL A 228 -13.88 -21.87 3.11
C VAL A 228 -13.54 -20.68 4.01
N LEU A 229 -12.33 -20.71 4.58
CA LEU A 229 -11.69 -19.54 5.15
C LEU A 229 -10.72 -18.93 4.13
N ALA A 230 -10.88 -17.66 3.80
CA ALA A 230 -9.94 -16.92 2.96
C ALA A 230 -9.36 -15.74 3.74
N THR A 231 -8.08 -15.41 3.52
CA THR A 231 -7.49 -14.25 4.21
C THR A 231 -8.22 -12.95 3.82
N PRO A 232 -8.57 -12.06 4.78
CA PRO A 232 -9.29 -10.83 4.47
C PRO A 232 -8.36 -9.81 3.79
N GLY A 233 -8.93 -8.91 2.98
CA GLY A 233 -8.18 -7.82 2.33
C GLY A 233 -6.89 -8.29 1.64
N SER A 234 -5.75 -7.65 1.92
CA SER A 234 -4.42 -8.04 1.44
C SER A 234 -3.54 -8.66 2.53
N TYR A 235 -4.12 -9.46 3.42
CA TYR A 235 -3.37 -10.16 4.47
C TYR A 235 -2.52 -11.27 3.84
N ASN A 236 -1.28 -10.91 3.51
CA ASN A 236 -0.37 -11.72 2.69
C ASN A 236 1.06 -11.85 3.24
N THR A 237 1.25 -11.41 4.49
CA THR A 237 2.51 -11.56 5.24
C THR A 237 2.41 -12.72 6.24
N PRO A 238 3.54 -13.27 6.74
CA PRO A 238 3.49 -14.39 7.68
C PRO A 238 2.64 -14.08 8.92
N MET A 239 2.72 -12.86 9.44
CA MET A 239 1.93 -12.43 10.61
C MET A 239 0.47 -12.18 10.27
N GLY A 240 0.18 -11.68 9.06
CA GLY A 240 -1.19 -11.55 8.56
C GLY A 240 -1.88 -12.90 8.49
N ILE A 241 -1.22 -13.90 7.88
CA ILE A 241 -1.75 -15.26 7.76
C ILE A 241 -1.89 -15.92 9.14
N CYS A 242 -0.86 -15.85 9.99
CA CYS A 242 -0.95 -16.38 11.36
C CYS A 242 -2.13 -15.80 12.13
N LYS A 243 -2.45 -14.52 11.93
CA LYS A 243 -3.57 -13.86 12.63
C LYS A 243 -4.90 -14.46 12.22
N VAL A 244 -5.09 -14.70 10.92
CA VAL A 244 -6.31 -15.32 10.37
C VAL A 244 -6.44 -16.75 10.90
N ILE A 245 -5.38 -17.55 10.80
CA ILE A 245 -5.38 -18.93 11.31
C ILE A 245 -5.71 -18.98 12.81
N ASN A 246 -5.03 -18.16 13.62
CA ASN A 246 -5.15 -18.19 15.08
C ASN A 246 -6.51 -17.73 15.62
N ASN A 247 -7.25 -16.93 14.86
CA ASN A 247 -8.46 -16.26 15.34
C ASN A 247 -9.73 -16.70 14.60
N ASP A 248 -9.60 -17.04 13.31
CA ASP A 248 -10.74 -17.20 12.41
C ASP A 248 -10.89 -18.64 11.89
N LEU A 249 -9.86 -19.49 12.00
CA LEU A 249 -9.93 -20.90 11.58
C LEU A 249 -10.71 -21.74 12.60
N GLN A 250 -11.92 -22.12 12.20
CA GLN A 250 -12.84 -22.98 12.95
C GLN A 250 -12.79 -24.46 12.49
N PRO A 251 -13.19 -25.42 13.36
CA PRO A 251 -13.16 -26.87 13.07
C PRO A 251 -13.95 -27.34 11.85
N ASN A 252 -14.97 -26.60 11.44
CA ASN A 252 -15.80 -26.93 10.28
C ASN A 252 -15.18 -26.50 8.94
N HIS A 253 -14.12 -25.68 8.94
CA HIS A 253 -13.47 -25.27 7.70
C HIS A 253 -12.73 -26.45 7.07
N GLN A 254 -12.93 -26.57 5.76
CA GLN A 254 -12.35 -27.63 4.93
C GLN A 254 -11.28 -27.07 3.99
N VAL A 255 -11.36 -25.78 3.68
CA VAL A 255 -10.41 -25.10 2.78
C VAL A 255 -9.92 -23.81 3.43
N LEU A 256 -8.61 -23.60 3.38
CA LEU A 256 -7.93 -22.35 3.71
C LEU A 256 -7.31 -21.76 2.44
N VAL A 257 -7.76 -20.58 2.02
CA VAL A 257 -7.23 -19.85 0.86
C VAL A 257 -6.37 -18.69 1.34
N VAL A 258 -5.06 -18.74 1.05
CA VAL A 258 -4.10 -17.72 1.46
C VAL A 258 -3.50 -16.98 0.28
N GLU A 259 -3.46 -15.66 0.40
CA GLU A 259 -2.65 -14.81 -0.45
C GLU A 259 -1.22 -14.75 0.09
N MET A 260 -0.21 -14.91 -0.76
CA MET A 260 1.20 -14.80 -0.41
C MET A 260 1.84 -13.61 -1.12
N GLY A 261 2.36 -12.67 -0.33
CA GLY A 261 3.09 -11.49 -0.82
C GLY A 261 4.60 -11.73 -0.74
N ALA A 262 5.33 -11.26 -1.75
CA ALA A 262 6.79 -11.32 -1.78
C ALA A 262 7.37 -9.94 -2.08
N ARG A 263 8.25 -9.47 -1.20
CA ARG A 263 9.01 -8.23 -1.37
C ARG A 263 10.52 -8.47 -1.33
N TYR A 264 10.97 -9.49 -0.61
CA TYR A 264 12.37 -9.90 -0.51
C TYR A 264 12.53 -11.39 -0.84
N PRO A 265 13.72 -11.80 -1.33
CA PRO A 265 14.01 -13.21 -1.54
C PRO A 265 13.78 -14.03 -0.27
N GLY A 266 13.08 -15.17 -0.40
CA GLY A 266 12.74 -16.07 0.70
C GLY A 266 11.39 -15.80 1.39
N ASP A 267 10.70 -14.71 1.05
CA ASP A 267 9.38 -14.39 1.62
C ASP A 267 8.34 -15.51 1.31
N ILE A 268 8.30 -16.03 0.08
CA ILE A 268 7.39 -17.11 -0.31
C ILE A 268 7.77 -18.42 0.38
N ALA A 269 9.07 -18.70 0.52
CA ALA A 269 9.53 -19.90 1.23
C ALA A 269 9.04 -19.88 2.69
N GLU A 270 9.19 -18.75 3.39
CA GLU A 270 8.73 -18.57 4.77
C GLU A 270 7.21 -18.79 4.90
N LEU A 271 6.43 -18.34 3.91
CA LEU A 271 4.98 -18.52 3.87
C LEU A 271 4.60 -19.97 3.60
N CYS A 272 5.30 -20.66 2.70
CA CYS A 272 5.10 -22.08 2.43
C CYS A 272 5.43 -22.94 3.66
N ASP A 273 6.52 -22.64 4.37
CA ASP A 273 6.93 -23.31 5.61
C ASP A 273 5.92 -23.09 6.77
N LEU A 274 4.98 -22.15 6.62
CA LEU A 274 3.93 -21.92 7.60
C LEU A 274 2.68 -22.76 7.33
N VAL A 275 2.28 -22.92 6.06
CA VAL A 275 0.95 -23.44 5.69
C VAL A 275 0.96 -24.69 4.82
N GLU A 276 2.11 -25.08 4.26
CA GLU A 276 2.30 -26.32 3.47
C GLU A 276 1.21 -26.53 2.38
N PRO A 277 1.22 -25.72 1.30
CA PRO A 277 0.12 -25.70 0.34
C PRO A 277 0.02 -27.00 -0.48
N GLN A 278 -1.21 -27.49 -0.66
CA GLN A 278 -1.50 -28.60 -1.57
C GLN A 278 -1.96 -28.13 -2.96
N LEU A 279 -2.37 -26.87 -3.06
CA LEU A 279 -2.78 -26.22 -4.29
C LEU A 279 -2.12 -24.85 -4.38
N ALA A 280 -1.48 -24.56 -5.50
CA ALA A 280 -0.88 -23.26 -5.78
C ALA A 280 -1.50 -22.61 -7.00
N VAL A 281 -1.57 -21.28 -6.98
CA VAL A 281 -1.91 -20.46 -8.14
C VAL A 281 -0.87 -19.36 -8.30
N ILE A 282 -0.29 -19.26 -9.49
CA ILE A 282 0.69 -18.22 -9.82
C ILE A 282 0.12 -17.39 -10.97
N THR A 283 -0.19 -16.12 -10.69
CA THR A 283 -0.97 -15.29 -11.61
C THR A 283 -0.15 -14.66 -12.74
N ASN A 284 0.96 -13.98 -12.40
CA ASN A 284 1.88 -13.31 -13.33
C ASN A 284 3.18 -12.88 -12.63
N VAL A 285 4.19 -12.58 -13.45
CA VAL A 285 5.47 -11.96 -13.11
C VAL A 285 5.54 -10.60 -13.82
N GLY A 286 5.29 -9.53 -13.07
CA GLY A 286 5.48 -8.16 -13.53
C GLY A 286 6.45 -7.37 -12.64
N VAL A 287 6.74 -6.12 -13.02
CA VAL A 287 7.74 -5.21 -12.40
C VAL A 287 7.48 -4.76 -10.96
N ALA A 288 6.54 -5.39 -10.25
CA ALA A 288 6.25 -5.09 -8.85
C ALA A 288 7.46 -5.42 -7.95
N HIS A 289 7.80 -4.52 -7.02
CA HIS A 289 8.90 -4.68 -6.06
C HIS A 289 10.30 -4.83 -6.68
N LEU A 290 10.50 -4.40 -7.93
CA LEU A 290 11.77 -4.50 -8.63
C LEU A 290 12.96 -3.91 -7.85
N GLU A 291 12.78 -2.76 -7.18
CA GLU A 291 13.83 -2.17 -6.33
C GLU A 291 14.33 -3.11 -5.22
N SER A 292 13.45 -3.94 -4.68
CA SER A 292 13.77 -4.85 -3.56
C SER A 292 14.27 -6.21 -4.04
N MET A 293 13.85 -6.63 -5.24
CA MET A 293 14.21 -7.93 -5.84
C MET A 293 15.41 -7.88 -6.79
N GLY A 294 15.72 -6.72 -7.37
CA GLY A 294 16.84 -6.53 -8.27
C GLY A 294 16.49 -6.73 -9.75
N SER A 295 15.80 -7.81 -10.12
CA SER A 295 15.44 -8.11 -11.52
C SER A 295 14.10 -8.84 -11.68
N ILE A 296 13.58 -8.90 -12.90
CA ILE A 296 12.35 -9.65 -13.22
C ILE A 296 12.57 -11.15 -13.04
N GLU A 297 13.75 -11.67 -13.38
CA GLU A 297 14.14 -13.06 -13.20
C GLU A 297 14.18 -13.43 -11.71
N ALA A 298 14.68 -12.52 -10.86
CA ALA A 298 14.63 -12.71 -9.41
C ALA A 298 13.19 -12.75 -8.88
N ILE A 299 12.30 -11.90 -9.42
CA ILE A 299 10.87 -11.93 -9.11
C ILE A 299 10.23 -13.27 -9.55
N ALA A 300 10.54 -13.74 -10.76
CA ALA A 300 10.08 -15.02 -11.28
C ALA A 300 10.55 -16.17 -10.39
N HIS A 301 11.84 -16.23 -10.08
CA HIS A 301 12.43 -17.26 -9.23
C HIS A 301 11.80 -17.27 -7.82
N GLU A 302 11.62 -16.09 -7.21
CA GLU A 302 10.96 -15.98 -5.90
C GLU A 302 9.53 -16.52 -5.95
N LYS A 303 8.72 -16.13 -6.95
CA LYS A 303 7.33 -16.60 -7.08
C LYS A 303 7.24 -18.08 -7.43
N GLY A 304 8.16 -18.58 -8.26
CA GLY A 304 8.29 -20.00 -8.60
C GLY A 304 8.58 -20.88 -7.40
N THR A 305 9.08 -20.30 -6.29
CA THR A 305 9.20 -21.01 -5.01
C THR A 305 7.86 -21.62 -4.59
N LEU A 306 6.74 -20.97 -4.87
CA LEU A 306 5.44 -21.53 -4.55
C LEU A 306 5.18 -22.83 -5.33
N ALA A 307 5.44 -22.87 -6.65
CA ALA A 307 5.29 -24.07 -7.46
C ALA A 307 6.19 -25.21 -6.96
N ARG A 308 7.44 -24.88 -6.58
CA ARG A 308 8.42 -25.84 -6.05
C ARG A 308 8.07 -26.40 -4.66
N ARG A 309 7.24 -25.68 -3.89
CA ARG A 309 6.90 -26.02 -2.50
C ARG A 309 5.52 -26.66 -2.33
N VAL A 310 4.75 -26.83 -3.41
CA VAL A 310 3.52 -27.62 -3.36
C VAL A 310 3.86 -29.07 -3.03
N VAL A 311 3.05 -29.69 -2.15
CA VAL A 311 3.27 -31.09 -1.76
C VAL A 311 3.18 -32.03 -2.96
N SER A 312 3.84 -33.19 -2.87
CA SER A 312 3.76 -34.22 -3.92
C SER A 312 2.31 -34.67 -4.14
N GLY A 313 1.89 -34.79 -5.41
CA GLY A 313 0.51 -35.09 -5.79
C GLY A 313 -0.46 -33.91 -5.66
N GLY A 314 0.02 -32.72 -5.27
CA GLY A 314 -0.76 -31.48 -5.30
C GLY A 314 -0.97 -30.94 -6.72
N THR A 315 -1.52 -29.73 -6.81
CA THR A 315 -1.82 -29.07 -8.08
C THR A 315 -1.25 -27.65 -8.14
N VAL A 316 -0.72 -27.25 -9.29
CA VAL A 316 -0.22 -25.91 -9.57
C VAL A 316 -0.97 -25.35 -10.78
N VAL A 317 -1.67 -24.24 -10.59
CA VAL A 317 -2.35 -23.50 -11.66
C VAL A 317 -1.45 -22.38 -12.15
N LEU A 318 -1.15 -22.38 -13.45
CA LEU A 318 -0.23 -21.44 -14.10
C LEU A 318 -0.93 -20.66 -15.21
N ASN A 319 -0.65 -19.37 -15.29
CA ASN A 319 -1.04 -18.53 -16.41
C ASN A 319 -0.08 -18.74 -17.59
N ALA A 320 -0.56 -19.33 -18.68
CA ALA A 320 0.22 -19.59 -19.89
C ALA A 320 0.48 -18.33 -20.73
N ASP A 321 -0.24 -17.24 -20.46
CA ASP A 321 -0.02 -15.95 -21.14
C ASP A 321 1.23 -15.21 -20.63
N ASP A 322 1.82 -15.67 -19.52
CA ASP A 322 3.06 -15.12 -18.97
C ASP A 322 4.20 -16.15 -19.12
N PRO A 323 5.21 -15.90 -20.00
CA PRO A 323 6.29 -16.85 -20.25
C PRO A 323 7.10 -17.23 -19.01
N HIS A 324 7.26 -16.31 -18.05
CA HIS A 324 7.99 -16.61 -16.81
C HIS A 324 7.18 -17.53 -15.91
N VAL A 325 5.85 -17.37 -15.87
CA VAL A 325 4.96 -18.27 -15.12
C VAL A 325 4.86 -19.63 -15.80
N LEU A 326 4.70 -19.67 -17.13
CA LEU A 326 4.62 -20.91 -17.88
C LEU A 326 5.88 -21.77 -17.71
N ALA A 327 7.08 -21.14 -17.66
CA ALA A 327 8.33 -21.83 -17.42
C ALA A 327 8.36 -22.60 -16.07
N MET A 328 7.58 -22.16 -15.07
CA MET A 328 7.50 -22.81 -13.75
C MET A 328 6.84 -24.20 -13.82
N ALA A 329 6.17 -24.56 -14.92
CA ALA A 329 5.64 -25.89 -15.15
C ALA A 329 6.73 -26.98 -15.08
N GLN A 330 7.96 -26.64 -15.47
CA GLN A 330 9.11 -27.55 -15.43
C GLN A 330 9.82 -27.60 -14.07
N GLU A 331 9.39 -26.76 -13.12
CA GLU A 331 10.03 -26.63 -11.80
C GLU A 331 9.29 -27.42 -10.71
N THR A 332 8.17 -28.07 -11.03
CA THR A 332 7.33 -28.76 -10.05
C THR A 332 7.06 -30.21 -10.44
N ALA A 333 6.95 -31.07 -9.42
CA ALA A 333 6.48 -32.45 -9.57
C ALA A 333 4.97 -32.58 -9.33
N ALA A 334 4.28 -31.48 -9.03
CA ALA A 334 2.84 -31.43 -8.89
C ALA A 334 2.13 -31.52 -10.25
N HIS A 335 0.83 -31.82 -10.22
CA HIS A 335 0.01 -31.72 -11.43
C HIS A 335 -0.11 -30.26 -11.84
N VAL A 336 0.29 -29.93 -13.07
CA VAL A 336 0.19 -28.59 -13.61
C VAL A 336 -1.14 -28.47 -14.36
N THR A 337 -1.87 -27.38 -14.13
CA THR A 337 -3.00 -26.97 -14.96
C THR A 337 -2.74 -25.57 -15.49
N THR A 338 -2.84 -25.40 -16.80
CA THR A 338 -2.57 -24.13 -17.48
C THR A 338 -3.85 -23.41 -17.88
N ILE A 339 -3.84 -22.08 -17.80
CA ILE A 339 -4.94 -21.22 -18.26
C ILE A 339 -4.44 -20.20 -19.29
N SER A 340 -5.31 -19.77 -20.20
CA SER A 340 -4.99 -18.78 -21.22
C SER A 340 -6.20 -17.94 -21.61
N THR A 341 -5.97 -16.65 -21.81
CA THR A 341 -6.94 -15.72 -22.41
C THR A 341 -6.39 -15.11 -23.70
N GLU A 342 -5.11 -15.31 -24.02
CA GLU A 342 -4.45 -14.74 -25.21
C GLU A 342 -4.30 -15.74 -26.35
N GLY A 343 -4.87 -16.94 -26.22
CA GLY A 343 -4.83 -17.97 -27.25
C GLY A 343 -3.56 -18.82 -27.22
N ASN A 344 -2.72 -18.67 -26.19
CA ASN A 344 -1.64 -19.60 -25.90
C ASN A 344 -2.21 -21.00 -25.60
N PRO A 345 -1.53 -22.10 -26.00
CA PRO A 345 -1.95 -23.45 -25.65
C PRO A 345 -2.06 -23.62 -24.13
N ALA A 346 -3.25 -24.01 -23.65
CA ALA A 346 -3.55 -24.20 -22.24
C ALA A 346 -4.69 -25.19 -22.04
N GLU A 347 -4.76 -25.80 -20.86
CA GLU A 347 -5.84 -26.71 -20.46
C GLU A 347 -7.20 -26.03 -20.35
N LEU A 348 -7.22 -24.76 -19.97
CA LEU A 348 -8.43 -23.94 -19.97
C LEU A 348 -8.20 -22.65 -20.72
N SER A 349 -9.11 -22.31 -21.61
CA SER A 349 -9.07 -21.05 -22.35
C SER A 349 -10.40 -20.31 -22.29
N ALA A 350 -10.34 -18.98 -22.42
CA ALA A 350 -11.54 -18.17 -22.61
C ALA A 350 -11.55 -17.48 -23.98
N SER A 351 -12.69 -17.53 -24.65
CA SER A 351 -12.98 -16.83 -25.92
C SER A 351 -14.24 -15.99 -25.82
N ASP A 352 -14.51 -15.21 -26.87
CA ASP A 352 -15.77 -14.46 -27.05
C ASP A 352 -16.09 -13.55 -25.87
N ILE A 353 -15.07 -12.83 -25.40
CA ILE A 353 -15.19 -11.92 -24.25
C ILE A 353 -15.89 -10.64 -24.70
N HIS A 354 -17.07 -10.39 -24.14
CA HIS A 354 -17.86 -9.19 -24.38
C HIS A 354 -18.19 -8.49 -23.07
N TYR A 355 -18.19 -7.15 -23.08
CA TYR A 355 -18.58 -6.32 -21.93
C TYR A 355 -19.90 -5.59 -22.18
N GLY A 356 -20.68 -5.39 -21.11
CA GLY A 356 -21.95 -4.67 -21.19
C GLY A 356 -22.52 -4.34 -19.82
N PRO A 357 -23.82 -3.95 -19.75
CA PRO A 357 -24.45 -3.43 -18.53
C PRO A 357 -24.51 -4.41 -17.37
N HIS A 358 -24.32 -5.70 -17.63
CA HIS A 358 -24.33 -6.77 -16.64
C HIS A 358 -22.92 -7.30 -16.30
N GLY A 359 -21.87 -6.66 -16.81
CA GLY A 359 -20.48 -7.06 -16.66
C GLY A 359 -19.93 -7.74 -17.91
N ALA A 360 -19.18 -8.83 -17.74
CA ALA A 360 -18.58 -9.60 -18.82
C ALA A 360 -19.32 -10.92 -19.09
N SER A 361 -19.38 -11.31 -20.37
CA SER A 361 -19.75 -12.66 -20.82
C SER A 361 -18.62 -13.25 -21.66
N PHE A 362 -18.36 -14.55 -21.50
CA PHE A 362 -17.31 -15.25 -22.23
C PHE A 362 -17.57 -16.76 -22.26
N VAL A 363 -16.94 -17.47 -23.19
CA VAL A 363 -17.00 -18.94 -23.28
C VAL A 363 -15.71 -19.51 -22.73
N VAL A 364 -15.81 -20.49 -21.84
CA VAL A 364 -14.66 -21.26 -21.34
C VAL A 364 -14.64 -22.59 -22.06
N ARG A 365 -13.47 -22.94 -22.59
CA ARG A 365 -13.20 -24.22 -23.26
C ARG A 365 -12.10 -24.98 -22.50
N ASP A 366 -12.30 -26.27 -22.29
CA ASP A 366 -11.24 -27.17 -21.81
C ASP A 366 -10.46 -27.83 -22.96
N ASP A 367 -9.33 -28.46 -22.66
CA ASP A 367 -8.49 -29.19 -23.62
C ASP A 367 -9.15 -30.42 -24.24
N HIS A 368 -10.30 -30.86 -23.69
CA HIS A 368 -11.13 -31.92 -24.23
C HIS A 368 -12.24 -31.41 -25.16
N GLY A 369 -12.34 -30.08 -25.35
CA GLY A 369 -13.29 -29.43 -26.24
C GLY A 369 -14.67 -29.20 -25.64
N ALA A 370 -14.86 -29.40 -24.33
CA ALA A 370 -16.09 -29.02 -23.66
C ALA A 370 -16.16 -27.49 -23.50
N GLU A 371 -17.33 -26.94 -23.78
CA GLU A 371 -17.58 -25.50 -23.70
C GLU A 371 -18.67 -25.17 -22.67
N GLN A 372 -18.46 -24.09 -21.94
CA GLN A 372 -19.44 -23.55 -21.01
C GLN A 372 -19.42 -22.03 -21.07
N ALA A 373 -20.59 -21.42 -21.24
CA ALA A 373 -20.76 -19.97 -21.16
C ALA A 373 -20.74 -19.49 -19.71
N PHE A 374 -20.01 -18.41 -19.46
CA PHE A 374 -19.88 -17.73 -18.18
C PHE A 374 -20.34 -16.27 -18.29
N THR A 375 -20.79 -15.74 -17.16
CA THR A 375 -21.17 -14.32 -16.99
C THR A 375 -20.69 -13.88 -15.61
N THR A 376 -20.21 -12.65 -15.50
CA THR A 376 -19.68 -12.09 -14.25
C THR A 376 -19.88 -10.57 -14.24
N ARG A 377 -19.89 -9.96 -13.05
CA ARG A 377 -19.87 -8.50 -12.92
C ARG A 377 -18.47 -7.90 -13.08
N LEU A 378 -17.43 -8.73 -13.05
CA LEU A 378 -16.06 -8.27 -13.24
C LEU A 378 -15.82 -7.86 -14.69
N LEU A 379 -15.14 -6.73 -14.87
CA LEU A 379 -14.74 -6.23 -16.18
C LEU A 379 -13.25 -6.49 -16.44
N GLY A 380 -12.89 -6.55 -17.71
CA GLY A 380 -11.51 -6.67 -18.17
C GLY A 380 -10.98 -8.10 -18.31
N LYS A 381 -10.15 -8.29 -19.33
CA LYS A 381 -9.60 -9.59 -19.73
C LYS A 381 -8.76 -10.23 -18.62
N HIS A 382 -8.03 -9.42 -17.86
CA HIS A 382 -7.26 -9.87 -16.70
C HIS A 382 -8.15 -10.48 -15.60
N ASN A 383 -9.40 -10.01 -15.44
CA ASN A 383 -10.35 -10.62 -14.52
C ASN A 383 -10.92 -11.93 -15.08
N VAL A 384 -11.07 -12.05 -16.40
CA VAL A 384 -11.38 -13.34 -17.05
C VAL A 384 -10.26 -14.35 -16.79
N ALA A 385 -8.99 -13.95 -16.91
CA ALA A 385 -7.85 -14.80 -16.55
C ALA A 385 -7.86 -15.20 -15.06
N ASN A 386 -8.16 -14.25 -14.17
CA ASN A 386 -8.33 -14.55 -12.73
C ASN A 386 -9.47 -15.54 -12.47
N ILE A 387 -10.56 -15.46 -13.25
CA ILE A 387 -11.68 -16.40 -13.18
C ILE A 387 -11.26 -17.78 -13.70
N LEU A 388 -10.53 -17.88 -14.81
CA LEU A 388 -10.01 -19.16 -15.32
C LEU A 388 -9.15 -19.86 -14.27
N MET A 389 -8.27 -19.11 -13.57
CA MET A 389 -7.50 -19.68 -12.46
C MET A 389 -8.41 -20.23 -11.35
N GLY A 390 -9.50 -19.52 -11.03
CA GLY A 390 -10.52 -20.00 -10.09
C GLY A 390 -11.27 -21.23 -10.57
N ILE A 391 -11.57 -21.32 -11.88
CA ILE A 391 -12.21 -22.48 -12.50
C ILE A 391 -11.29 -23.70 -12.41
N ALA A 392 -10.00 -23.55 -12.74
CA ALA A 392 -8.99 -24.62 -12.61
C ALA A 392 -8.92 -25.18 -11.18
N VAL A 393 -8.91 -24.29 -10.18
CA VAL A 393 -8.96 -24.68 -8.76
C VAL A 393 -10.28 -25.36 -8.40
N GLY A 394 -11.40 -24.85 -8.89
CA GLY A 394 -12.72 -25.47 -8.67
C GLY A 394 -12.81 -26.88 -9.25
N GLN A 395 -12.31 -27.10 -10.46
CA GLN A 395 -12.30 -28.40 -11.14
C GLN A 395 -11.37 -29.40 -10.46
N SER A 396 -10.15 -28.98 -10.07
CA SER A 396 -9.23 -29.85 -9.30
C SER A 396 -9.80 -30.23 -7.91
N MET A 397 -10.70 -29.41 -7.37
CA MET A 397 -11.48 -29.71 -6.17
C MET A 397 -12.82 -30.41 -6.47
N GLY A 398 -13.04 -30.88 -7.70
CA GLY A 398 -14.18 -31.71 -8.07
C GLY A 398 -15.52 -30.98 -8.17
N LEU A 399 -15.53 -29.66 -8.39
CA LEU A 399 -16.75 -28.93 -8.75
C LEU A 399 -17.02 -29.08 -10.25
N ARG A 400 -18.30 -29.20 -10.62
CA ARG A 400 -18.71 -29.21 -12.03
C ARG A 400 -18.73 -27.79 -12.58
N LEU A 401 -18.40 -27.62 -13.87
CA LEU A 401 -18.40 -26.31 -14.54
C LEU A 401 -19.71 -25.53 -14.34
N ARG A 402 -20.87 -26.20 -14.32
CA ARG A 402 -22.17 -25.54 -14.04
C ARG A 402 -22.25 -24.91 -12.63
N GLN A 403 -21.71 -25.58 -11.61
CA GLN A 403 -21.67 -25.03 -10.24
C GLN A 403 -20.73 -23.83 -10.18
N ILE A 404 -19.57 -23.94 -10.85
CA ILE A 404 -18.58 -22.87 -10.94
C ILE A 404 -19.17 -21.66 -11.68
N ALA A 405 -19.88 -21.86 -12.79
CA ALA A 405 -20.56 -20.79 -13.54
C ALA A 405 -21.60 -20.05 -12.70
N HIS A 406 -22.33 -20.75 -11.83
CA HIS A 406 -23.25 -20.11 -10.89
C HIS A 406 -22.50 -19.24 -9.86
N ALA A 407 -21.38 -19.71 -9.32
CA ALA A 407 -20.57 -18.95 -8.37
C ALA A 407 -19.91 -17.71 -9.00
N VAL A 408 -19.35 -17.85 -10.21
CA VAL A 408 -18.69 -16.76 -10.95
C VAL A 408 -19.61 -15.57 -11.19
N ARG A 409 -20.91 -15.81 -11.41
CA ARG A 409 -21.93 -14.75 -11.53
C ARG A 409 -22.09 -13.91 -10.26
N ARG A 410 -21.76 -14.47 -9.10
CA ARG A 410 -21.90 -13.84 -7.78
C ARG A 410 -20.62 -13.21 -7.26
N VAL A 411 -19.50 -13.39 -7.96
CA VAL A 411 -18.24 -12.77 -7.57
C VAL A 411 -18.39 -11.25 -7.59
N GLU A 412 -18.08 -10.63 -6.46
CA GLU A 412 -18.08 -9.18 -6.32
C GLU A 412 -16.72 -8.59 -6.72
N PRO A 413 -16.71 -7.43 -7.39
CA PRO A 413 -15.48 -6.72 -7.70
C PRO A 413 -14.80 -6.23 -6.42
N VAL A 414 -13.46 -6.19 -6.46
CA VAL A 414 -12.67 -5.48 -5.44
C VAL A 414 -12.85 -3.98 -5.70
N GLU A 415 -13.09 -3.19 -4.65
CA GLU A 415 -13.27 -1.73 -4.78
C GLU A 415 -12.13 -1.07 -5.59
N HIS A 416 -12.51 -0.12 -6.44
CA HIS A 416 -11.62 0.69 -7.29
C HIS A 416 -10.75 -0.12 -8.28
N ARG A 417 -11.24 -1.26 -8.78
CA ARG A 417 -10.58 -2.05 -9.83
C ARG A 417 -11.59 -2.45 -10.91
N LEU A 418 -11.84 -1.54 -11.85
CA LEU A 418 -12.89 -1.65 -12.85
C LEU A 418 -14.26 -2.04 -12.24
N HIS A 419 -14.61 -1.41 -11.14
CA HIS A 419 -15.86 -1.70 -10.44
C HIS A 419 -17.03 -1.09 -11.21
N LEU A 420 -17.80 -1.96 -11.89
CA LEU A 420 -19.06 -1.59 -12.53
C LEU A 420 -20.17 -1.46 -11.48
N ARG A 421 -20.76 -0.26 -11.37
CA ARG A 421 -21.92 0.02 -10.53
C ARG A 421 -22.97 0.81 -11.28
N SER A 422 -24.21 0.71 -10.82
CA SER A 422 -25.32 1.51 -11.33
C SER A 422 -25.57 2.68 -10.39
N GLU A 423 -25.63 3.89 -10.95
CA GLU A 423 -25.97 5.11 -10.23
C GLU A 423 -27.22 5.72 -10.89
N GLY A 424 -28.40 5.46 -10.32
CA GLY A 424 -29.68 5.86 -10.94
C GLY A 424 -29.91 5.16 -12.27
N GLN A 425 -29.92 5.92 -13.37
CA GLN A 425 -30.13 5.39 -14.73
C GLN A 425 -28.83 5.33 -15.55
N VAL A 426 -27.67 5.60 -14.94
CA VAL A 426 -26.35 5.49 -15.59
C VAL A 426 -25.54 4.35 -15.02
N LEU A 427 -24.50 3.97 -15.76
CA LEU A 427 -23.49 3.02 -15.33
C LEU A 427 -22.19 3.77 -15.05
N VAL A 428 -21.50 3.38 -13.99
CA VAL A 428 -20.22 3.93 -13.60
C VAL A 428 -19.20 2.79 -13.53
N ILE A 429 -18.07 2.95 -14.22
CA ILE A 429 -16.90 2.09 -14.11
C ILE A 429 -15.87 2.87 -13.29
N ASP A 430 -15.57 2.38 -12.09
CA ASP A 430 -14.61 2.99 -11.17
C ASP A 430 -13.27 2.23 -11.21
N ASP A 431 -12.25 2.86 -11.79
CA ASP A 431 -10.86 2.39 -11.84
C ASP A 431 -9.87 3.36 -11.18
N ALA A 432 -10.31 4.02 -10.09
CA ALA A 432 -9.59 5.12 -9.45
C ALA A 432 -8.26 4.77 -8.73
N PHE A 433 -7.90 3.49 -8.55
CA PHE A 433 -6.88 3.11 -7.56
C PHE A 433 -5.42 3.35 -7.98
N ASN A 434 -5.06 3.01 -9.22
CA ASN A 434 -3.69 3.19 -9.74
C ASN A 434 -3.64 2.99 -11.26
N SER A 435 -3.33 4.05 -12.02
CA SER A 435 -3.24 3.96 -13.47
C SER A 435 -1.83 3.61 -13.94
N ASN A 436 -1.73 2.58 -14.76
CA ASN A 436 -0.55 2.28 -15.57
C ASN A 436 -1.00 2.25 -17.05
N PRO A 437 -0.09 2.46 -18.02
CA PRO A 437 -0.49 2.59 -19.42
C PRO A 437 -1.34 1.44 -19.97
N VAL A 438 -0.97 0.20 -19.64
CA VAL A 438 -1.70 -0.99 -20.09
C VAL A 438 -3.09 -1.07 -19.46
N GLY A 439 -3.21 -0.74 -18.17
CA GLY A 439 -4.49 -0.70 -17.45
C GLY A 439 -5.43 0.37 -17.98
N ALA A 440 -4.92 1.59 -18.19
CA ALA A 440 -5.69 2.74 -18.65
C ALA A 440 -6.29 2.48 -20.05
N ILE A 441 -5.47 1.99 -20.98
CA ILE A 441 -5.92 1.64 -22.34
C ILE A 441 -7.00 0.54 -22.28
N ASN A 442 -6.78 -0.51 -21.48
CA ASN A 442 -7.76 -1.59 -21.31
C ASN A 442 -9.10 -1.07 -20.74
N ALA A 443 -9.08 -0.19 -19.74
CA ALA A 443 -10.29 0.42 -19.18
C ALA A 443 -11.11 1.17 -20.24
N VAL A 444 -10.41 1.90 -21.12
CA VAL A 444 -11.02 2.64 -22.23
C VAL A 444 -11.56 1.70 -23.31
N GLU A 445 -10.84 0.65 -23.69
CA GLU A 445 -11.34 -0.38 -24.63
C GLU A 445 -12.60 -1.08 -24.09
N ILE A 446 -12.66 -1.36 -22.78
CA ILE A 446 -13.85 -1.90 -22.12
C ILE A 446 -15.02 -0.93 -22.25
N LEU A 447 -14.82 0.36 -21.94
CA LEU A 447 -15.82 1.41 -22.12
C LEU A 447 -16.32 1.43 -23.57
N GLY A 448 -15.40 1.28 -24.52
CA GLY A 448 -15.65 1.21 -25.95
C GLY A 448 -16.59 0.10 -26.40
N GLN A 449 -16.84 -0.94 -25.58
CA GLN A 449 -17.77 -2.02 -25.90
C GLN A 449 -19.21 -1.78 -25.42
N PHE A 450 -19.45 -0.79 -24.55
CA PHE A 450 -20.80 -0.50 -24.09
C PHE A 450 -21.67 0.12 -25.19
N ARG A 451 -22.93 -0.29 -25.27
CA ARG A 451 -23.91 0.14 -26.30
C ARG A 451 -25.20 0.70 -25.70
N THR A 452 -25.23 0.98 -24.40
CA THR A 452 -26.43 1.42 -23.68
C THR A 452 -26.73 2.91 -23.83
N GLY A 453 -25.72 3.72 -24.17
CA GLY A 453 -25.81 5.18 -24.23
C GLY A 453 -24.42 5.77 -24.57
N ARG A 454 -24.19 7.03 -24.20
CA ARG A 454 -22.90 7.68 -24.46
C ARG A 454 -21.83 7.15 -23.52
N ARG A 455 -20.61 7.04 -24.03
CA ARG A 455 -19.41 6.59 -23.33
C ARG A 455 -18.61 7.80 -22.92
N ILE A 456 -18.49 8.03 -21.62
CA ILE A 456 -17.88 9.23 -21.07
C ILE A 456 -16.67 8.80 -20.24
N ILE A 457 -15.52 9.42 -20.46
CA ILE A 457 -14.35 9.23 -19.60
C ILE A 457 -14.09 10.48 -18.77
N VAL A 458 -13.74 10.28 -17.50
CA VAL A 458 -13.22 11.29 -16.60
C VAL A 458 -11.84 10.85 -16.16
N THR A 459 -10.80 11.63 -16.45
CA THR A 459 -9.44 11.28 -16.07
C THR A 459 -8.53 12.50 -15.88
N PRO A 460 -7.67 12.51 -14.86
CA PRO A 460 -6.57 13.46 -14.74
C PRO A 460 -5.33 13.06 -15.56
N GLY A 461 -5.37 11.93 -16.27
CA GLY A 461 -4.20 11.36 -16.92
C GLY A 461 -3.27 10.59 -16.00
N MET A 462 -2.28 9.94 -16.58
CA MET A 462 -1.29 9.11 -15.87
C MET A 462 -0.11 9.96 -15.36
N ILE A 463 0.43 9.57 -14.21
CA ILE A 463 1.58 10.24 -13.58
C ILE A 463 2.65 9.24 -13.16
N GLU A 464 3.81 9.74 -12.75
CA GLU A 464 4.93 8.95 -12.21
C GLU A 464 5.56 7.99 -13.24
N LEU A 465 5.40 8.29 -14.53
CA LEU A 465 5.98 7.50 -15.64
C LEU A 465 7.35 8.03 -16.10
N GLY A 466 7.87 9.07 -15.43
CA GLY A 466 9.17 9.67 -15.74
C GLY A 466 9.21 10.23 -17.15
N MET A 467 10.25 9.89 -17.91
CA MET A 467 10.45 10.41 -19.28
C MET A 467 9.38 9.94 -20.28
N ARG A 468 8.60 8.89 -19.95
CA ARG A 468 7.56 8.33 -20.82
C ARG A 468 6.20 8.97 -20.62
N GLU A 469 6.01 9.79 -19.58
CA GLU A 469 4.69 10.29 -19.18
C GLU A 469 3.96 11.03 -20.29
N GLU A 470 4.65 11.88 -21.05
CA GLU A 470 4.06 12.62 -22.16
C GLU A 470 3.60 11.70 -23.29
N GLU A 471 4.47 10.75 -23.69
CA GLU A 471 4.19 9.80 -24.77
C GLU A 471 3.02 8.88 -24.42
N GLU A 472 3.02 8.30 -23.21
CA GLU A 472 1.97 7.39 -22.76
C GLU A 472 0.62 8.11 -22.64
N ASN A 473 0.59 9.35 -22.12
CA ASN A 473 -0.64 10.14 -22.08
C ASN A 473 -1.13 10.55 -23.47
N ARG A 474 -0.22 10.79 -24.43
CA ARG A 474 -0.62 11.03 -25.82
C ARG A 474 -1.24 9.79 -26.45
N SER A 475 -0.65 8.62 -26.29
CA SER A 475 -1.23 7.34 -26.73
C SER A 475 -2.55 7.04 -26.03
N PHE A 476 -2.69 7.39 -24.76
CA PHE A 476 -3.94 7.28 -24.03
C PHE A 476 -5.05 8.16 -24.61
N GLY A 477 -4.73 9.41 -25.00
CA GLY A 477 -5.67 10.28 -25.72
C GLY A 477 -6.17 9.66 -27.04
N GLN A 478 -5.29 9.00 -27.79
CA GLN A 478 -5.67 8.29 -29.02
C GLN A 478 -6.60 7.10 -28.74
N ALA A 479 -6.34 6.34 -27.67
CA ALA A 479 -7.21 5.23 -27.26
C ALA A 479 -8.59 5.73 -26.84
N ILE A 480 -8.68 6.87 -26.14
CA ILE A 480 -9.95 7.51 -25.76
C ILE A 480 -10.75 7.88 -27.01
N ALA A 481 -10.11 8.46 -28.03
CA ALA A 481 -10.79 8.91 -29.24
C ALA A 481 -11.55 7.79 -29.96
N GLY A 482 -11.03 6.56 -29.93
CA GLY A 482 -11.68 5.40 -30.56
C GLY A 482 -12.81 4.77 -29.73
N ASN A 483 -12.93 5.12 -28.44
CA ASN A 483 -13.74 4.34 -27.49
C ASN A 483 -14.69 5.17 -26.61
N ALA A 484 -14.53 6.49 -26.56
CA ALA A 484 -15.41 7.39 -25.83
C ALA A 484 -16.14 8.35 -26.78
N ASP A 485 -17.25 8.92 -26.31
CA ASP A 485 -18.03 9.95 -26.99
C ASP A 485 -17.79 11.35 -26.38
N LEU A 486 -17.30 11.40 -25.13
CA LEU A 486 -16.95 12.63 -24.40
C LEU A 486 -15.75 12.37 -23.47
N ALA A 487 -14.77 13.27 -23.52
CA ALA A 487 -13.59 13.23 -22.64
C ALA A 487 -13.59 14.43 -21.68
N ILE A 488 -13.68 14.15 -20.38
CA ILE A 488 -13.54 15.14 -19.32
C ILE A 488 -12.17 14.96 -18.68
N LEU A 489 -11.29 15.92 -18.89
CA LEU A 489 -9.90 15.89 -18.46
C LEU A 489 -9.71 16.80 -17.24
N VAL A 490 -9.05 16.30 -16.19
CA VAL A 490 -8.84 17.04 -14.93
C VAL A 490 -7.38 17.52 -14.84
N GLY A 491 -7.18 18.84 -14.81
CA GLY A 491 -5.86 19.49 -14.83
C GLY A 491 -5.50 19.98 -16.23
N HIS A 492 -5.31 21.29 -16.39
CA HIS A 492 -5.09 21.94 -17.68
C HIS A 492 -3.72 21.65 -18.26
N GLU A 493 -2.66 21.79 -17.48
CA GLU A 493 -1.29 21.57 -17.94
C GLU A 493 -0.99 20.08 -18.10
N ARG A 494 -1.40 19.29 -17.10
CA ARG A 494 -1.13 17.85 -17.04
C ARG A 494 -1.75 17.08 -18.21
N THR A 495 -2.97 17.44 -18.60
CA THR A 495 -3.71 16.69 -19.63
C THR A 495 -3.45 17.16 -21.06
N ARG A 496 -2.57 18.17 -21.26
CA ARG A 496 -2.15 18.62 -22.60
C ARG A 496 -1.71 17.49 -23.54
N PRO A 497 -0.93 16.49 -23.11
CA PRO A 497 -0.55 15.40 -24.00
C PRO A 497 -1.75 14.55 -24.42
N ILE A 498 -2.73 14.35 -23.53
CA ILE A 498 -3.99 13.63 -23.82
C ILE A 498 -4.81 14.40 -24.84
N VAL A 499 -4.96 15.73 -24.67
CA VAL A 499 -5.61 16.60 -25.67
C VAL A 499 -4.92 16.47 -27.02
N GLY A 500 -3.58 16.52 -27.05
CA GLY A 500 -2.82 16.30 -28.29
C GLY A 500 -3.10 14.95 -28.94
N GLY A 501 -3.23 13.88 -28.13
CA GLY A 501 -3.61 12.54 -28.60
C GLY A 501 -5.03 12.46 -29.16
N LEU A 502 -6.00 13.09 -28.49
CA LEU A 502 -7.40 13.18 -28.92
C LEU A 502 -7.52 13.90 -30.26
N LEU A 503 -6.89 15.09 -30.38
CA LEU A 503 -6.94 15.88 -31.61
C LEU A 503 -6.21 15.20 -32.78
N ALA A 504 -5.08 14.54 -32.51
CA ALA A 504 -4.36 13.77 -33.53
C ALA A 504 -5.17 12.58 -34.06
N ALA A 505 -6.14 12.08 -33.28
CA ALA A 505 -7.09 11.03 -33.66
C ALA A 505 -8.44 11.58 -34.12
N GLU A 506 -8.50 12.87 -34.51
CA GLU A 506 -9.70 13.55 -35.04
C GLU A 506 -10.91 13.57 -34.08
N PHE A 507 -10.65 13.50 -32.76
CA PHE A 507 -11.72 13.58 -31.77
C PHE A 507 -12.33 15.01 -31.74
N PRO A 508 -13.67 15.16 -31.74
CA PRO A 508 -14.29 16.48 -31.85
C PRO A 508 -13.93 17.40 -30.68
N GLU A 509 -13.39 18.59 -30.96
CA GLU A 509 -12.99 19.58 -29.93
C GLU A 509 -14.13 19.91 -28.96
N GLN A 510 -15.38 19.93 -29.42
CA GLN A 510 -16.55 20.24 -28.58
C GLN A 510 -16.87 19.12 -27.57
N GLN A 511 -16.34 17.92 -27.79
CA GLN A 511 -16.45 16.76 -26.89
C GLN A 511 -15.22 16.62 -25.98
N ILE A 512 -14.29 17.58 -26.01
CA ILE A 512 -13.18 17.66 -25.07
C ILE A 512 -13.51 18.74 -24.04
N ARG A 513 -13.54 18.37 -22.77
CA ARG A 513 -13.74 19.31 -21.66
C ARG A 513 -12.61 19.19 -20.67
N VAL A 514 -11.88 20.28 -20.46
CA VAL A 514 -10.81 20.34 -19.46
C VAL A 514 -11.31 21.14 -18.26
N VAL A 515 -11.16 20.60 -17.05
CA VAL A 515 -11.58 21.21 -15.78
C VAL A 515 -10.42 21.20 -14.78
N SER A 516 -10.48 22.03 -13.75
CA SER A 516 -9.39 22.12 -12.77
C SER A 516 -9.46 21.02 -11.71
N THR A 517 -10.67 20.55 -11.38
CA THR A 517 -10.88 19.60 -10.27
C THR A 517 -11.86 18.49 -10.62
N LEU A 518 -11.75 17.34 -9.94
CA LEU A 518 -12.71 16.26 -10.04
C LEU A 518 -14.12 16.68 -9.56
N PHE A 519 -14.19 17.66 -8.65
CA PHE A 519 -15.45 18.24 -8.20
C PHE A 519 -16.19 18.93 -9.35
N GLU A 520 -15.50 19.76 -10.14
CA GLU A 520 -16.07 20.42 -11.32
C GLU A 520 -16.55 19.40 -12.36
N ALA A 521 -15.77 18.34 -12.61
CA ALA A 521 -16.18 17.24 -13.49
C ALA A 521 -17.50 16.61 -13.02
N ARG A 522 -17.58 16.27 -11.72
CA ARG A 522 -18.80 15.68 -11.12
C ARG A 522 -19.99 16.62 -11.17
N ASP A 523 -19.79 17.91 -10.93
CA ASP A 523 -20.88 18.88 -10.93
C ASP A 523 -21.47 19.08 -12.33
N PHE A 524 -20.61 19.16 -13.35
CA PHE A 524 -21.03 19.17 -14.74
C PHE A 524 -21.85 17.92 -15.11
N LEU A 525 -21.40 16.73 -14.68
CA LEU A 525 -22.08 15.47 -15.00
C LEU A 525 -23.51 15.38 -14.44
N LYS A 526 -23.80 15.96 -13.27
CA LYS A 526 -25.16 15.90 -12.66
C LYS A 526 -26.27 16.44 -13.58
N GLY A 527 -25.98 17.45 -14.39
CA GLY A 527 -26.93 18.05 -15.33
C GLY A 527 -26.78 17.58 -16.78
N TYR A 528 -25.73 16.81 -17.07
CA TYR A 528 -25.39 16.39 -18.43
C TYR A 528 -25.75 14.94 -18.74
N LEU A 529 -25.70 14.07 -17.72
CA LEU A 529 -25.92 12.64 -17.87
C LEU A 529 -27.36 12.31 -18.27
N GLN A 530 -27.48 11.34 -19.17
CA GLN A 530 -28.73 10.80 -19.68
C GLN A 530 -28.86 9.32 -19.33
N ALA A 531 -30.09 8.80 -19.34
CA ALA A 531 -30.34 7.38 -19.11
C ALA A 531 -29.55 6.51 -20.10
N GLY A 532 -28.87 5.49 -19.59
CA GLY A 532 -28.06 4.56 -20.39
C GLY A 532 -26.60 4.98 -20.61
N ASP A 533 -26.22 6.22 -20.26
CA ASP A 533 -24.82 6.66 -20.32
C ASP A 533 -23.92 5.81 -19.42
N VAL A 534 -22.66 5.70 -19.81
CA VAL A 534 -21.61 4.95 -19.11
C VAL A 534 -20.44 5.89 -18.83
N VAL A 535 -20.09 6.06 -17.56
CA VAL A 535 -19.00 6.93 -17.10
C VAL A 535 -17.86 6.10 -16.58
N LEU A 536 -16.69 6.19 -17.21
CA LEU A 536 -15.44 5.64 -16.70
C LEU A 536 -14.71 6.73 -15.90
N TYR A 537 -14.54 6.52 -14.60
CA TYR A 537 -13.57 7.27 -13.81
C TYR A 537 -12.26 6.50 -13.84
N GLU A 538 -11.29 7.03 -14.59
CA GLU A 538 -9.96 6.44 -14.68
C GLU A 538 -8.91 7.36 -14.06
N ASN A 539 -8.21 6.81 -13.07
CA ASN A 539 -7.23 7.43 -12.19
C ASN A 539 -7.83 8.49 -11.27
N ASP A 540 -7.49 8.43 -9.98
CA ASP A 540 -7.84 9.46 -9.00
C ASP A 540 -6.57 9.97 -8.33
N LEU A 541 -6.12 11.16 -8.75
CA LEU A 541 -4.92 11.77 -8.21
C LEU A 541 -5.22 12.39 -6.85
N PRO A 542 -4.31 12.25 -5.86
CA PRO A 542 -4.44 12.99 -4.61
C PRO A 542 -4.44 14.51 -4.84
N ASP A 543 -5.16 15.25 -3.98
CA ASP A 543 -5.31 16.73 -4.02
C ASP A 543 -3.99 17.53 -4.17
N GLN A 544 -2.85 16.93 -3.82
CA GLN A 544 -1.53 17.55 -4.01
C GLN A 544 -1.13 17.73 -5.49
N TYR A 545 -1.84 17.09 -6.41
CA TYR A 545 -1.64 17.18 -7.85
C TYR A 545 -2.67 18.05 -8.56
N ASP A 546 -3.64 18.59 -7.82
CA ASP A 546 -4.60 19.56 -8.33
C ASP A 546 -3.87 20.84 -8.74
N GLU A 547 -4.21 21.35 -9.92
CA GLU A 547 -3.68 22.61 -10.40
C GLU A 547 -4.43 23.76 -9.69
N PRO A 548 -3.73 24.84 -9.30
CA PRO A 548 -4.41 26.02 -8.77
C PRO A 548 -5.38 26.57 -9.83
N ALA A 549 -6.62 26.78 -9.41
CA ALA A 549 -7.70 27.31 -10.25
C ALA A 549 -7.38 28.68 -10.87
#